data_AF-A0A7C1Q1B8-F1
#
_entry.id   AF-A0A7C1Q1B8-F1
#
_cell.length_a   1.000
_cell.length_b   1.000
_cell.length_c   1.000
_cell.angle_alpha   90.00
_cell.angle_beta   90.00
_cell.angle_gamma   90.00
#
_symmetry.space_group_name_H-M   'P 1'
#
loop_
_entity.id
_entity.type
_entity.pdbx_description
1 polymer ?
#
loop_
_entity_poly.entity_id
_entity_poly.type
_entity_poly.pdbx_seq_one_letter_code
_entity_poly.pdbx_strand_id
1 'polypeptide(L)'
;MNAMFETMTLPPIYKFRVTGIFNSGYYDYDNTVLLMDIAEAQRIIGFEERISGIALKLDNMFHAPRYTKEDGLIDQALGGYPFSSVNWIEHNQMLFKWMKLEKWAAFIVLSLIILVAAFNIVSSLIMLVMDKTSEIGILKSMGATKKNIERIFVFQGAFIGVCGTILGSFTGTTLCYLQDRYQFISLPSDIYFVSALPMDLQLRDVVAITVITLFLCWLSSFYPAKKAAELDPVEAIRSE
;
A
#
# COMPACT_ATOMS: atom_id res chain seq x y z
N MET A 1 10.01 -49.36 40.94
CA MET A 1 9.09 -48.34 40.40
C MET A 1 8.78 -47.31 41.49
N ASN A 2 9.79 -46.55 41.94
CA ASN A 2 9.63 -45.42 42.90
C ASN A 2 10.89 -44.52 43.02
N ALA A 3 11.84 -44.59 42.08
CA ALA A 3 13.10 -43.83 42.16
C ALA A 3 13.40 -43.01 40.89
N MET A 4 12.38 -42.68 40.10
CA MET A 4 12.51 -41.97 38.82
C MET A 4 11.63 -40.71 38.75
N PHE A 5 11.38 -40.07 39.90
CA PHE A 5 10.64 -38.81 40.02
C PHE A 5 11.28 -37.81 41.02
N GLU A 6 12.46 -38.11 41.57
CA GLU A 6 13.04 -37.34 42.70
C GLU A 6 13.94 -36.14 42.34
N THR A 7 14.08 -35.77 41.07
CA THR A 7 14.84 -34.55 40.70
C THR A 7 14.08 -33.69 39.70
N MET A 8 12.84 -33.33 40.03
CA MET A 8 12.24 -32.13 39.46
C MET A 8 12.81 -30.92 40.24
N THR A 9 14.09 -30.59 39.99
CA THR A 9 14.69 -29.38 40.56
C THR A 9 13.90 -28.19 40.04
N LEU A 10 13.27 -27.45 40.96
CA LEU A 10 12.59 -26.21 40.63
C LEU A 10 13.54 -25.33 39.81
N PRO A 11 13.06 -24.67 38.74
CA PRO A 11 13.91 -23.84 37.90
C PRO A 11 14.64 -22.81 38.77
N PRO A 12 15.96 -22.61 38.58
CA PRO A 12 16.74 -21.71 39.41
C PRO A 12 16.18 -20.28 39.31
N ILE A 13 15.90 -19.67 40.46
CA ILE A 13 15.39 -18.31 40.55
C ILE A 13 16.58 -17.36 40.68
N TYR A 14 16.73 -16.46 39.72
CA TYR A 14 17.76 -15.43 39.73
C TYR A 14 17.14 -14.07 40.08
N LYS A 15 17.85 -13.27 40.87
CA LYS A 15 17.45 -11.90 41.22
C LYS A 15 18.27 -10.92 40.40
N PHE A 16 17.59 -10.03 39.69
CA PHE A 16 18.20 -8.94 38.93
C PHE A 16 17.61 -7.60 39.34
N ARG A 17 18.37 -6.53 39.13
CA ARG A 17 17.89 -5.16 39.28
C ARG A 17 17.47 -4.63 37.91
N VAL A 18 16.23 -4.16 37.80
CA VAL A 18 15.75 -3.48 36.58
C VAL A 18 16.43 -2.11 36.48
N THR A 19 17.18 -1.89 35.39
CA THR A 19 17.92 -0.64 35.13
C THR A 19 17.18 0.32 34.20
N GLY A 20 16.26 -0.19 33.37
CA GLY A 20 15.47 0.58 32.44
C GLY A 20 14.30 -0.22 31.89
N ILE A 21 13.34 0.51 31.30
CA ILE A 21 12.19 -0.04 30.58
C ILE A 21 12.22 0.61 29.20
N PHE A 22 12.03 -0.17 28.15
CA PHE A 22 11.95 0.33 26.78
C PHE A 22 10.52 0.14 26.25
N ASN A 23 10.17 0.93 25.24
CA ASN A 23 8.93 0.79 24.48
C ASN A 23 9.32 0.82 23.00
N SER A 24 9.13 -0.30 22.32
CA SER A 24 9.40 -0.44 20.88
C SER A 24 8.22 -0.03 20.02
N GLY A 25 7.07 0.22 20.64
CA GLY A 25 5.78 0.39 19.98
C GLY A 25 5.10 -0.93 19.65
N TYR A 26 5.81 -2.06 19.70
CA TYR A 26 5.28 -3.37 19.33
C TYR A 26 5.01 -4.21 20.59
N TYR A 27 3.73 -4.41 20.88
CA TYR A 27 3.24 -5.01 22.13
C TYR A 27 3.88 -6.36 22.48
N ASP A 28 4.06 -7.27 21.50
CA ASP A 28 4.65 -8.57 21.80
C ASP A 28 6.12 -8.44 22.19
N TYR A 29 6.88 -7.54 21.56
CA TYR A 29 8.29 -7.34 21.93
C TYR A 29 8.40 -6.73 23.33
N ASP A 30 7.58 -5.72 23.62
CA ASP A 30 7.61 -5.03 24.91
C ASP A 30 7.20 -5.94 26.08
N ASN A 31 6.39 -6.97 25.84
CA ASN A 31 5.97 -7.93 26.87
C ASN A 31 6.80 -9.21 26.96
N THR A 32 7.54 -9.58 25.91
CA THR A 32 8.25 -10.88 25.86
C THR A 32 9.77 -10.76 25.83
N VAL A 33 10.32 -9.57 25.57
CA VAL A 33 11.77 -9.38 25.42
C VAL A 33 12.36 -8.75 26.68
N LEU A 34 13.40 -9.41 27.20
CA LEU A 34 14.25 -8.88 28.25
C LEU A 34 15.66 -8.69 27.70
N LEU A 35 16.25 -7.52 27.94
CA LEU A 35 17.64 -7.22 27.57
C LEU A 35 18.52 -7.25 28.83
N MET A 36 19.61 -7.99 28.76
CA MET A 36 20.60 -8.10 29.84
C MET A 36 22.00 -8.32 29.27
N ASP A 37 22.99 -8.30 30.16
CA ASP A 37 24.37 -8.60 29.78
C ASP A 37 24.51 -10.04 29.27
N ILE A 38 25.33 -10.23 28.22
CA ILE A 38 25.49 -11.53 27.57
C ILE A 38 26.10 -12.58 28.51
N ALA A 39 27.00 -12.18 29.42
CA ALA A 39 27.61 -13.10 30.37
C ALA A 39 26.59 -13.64 31.38
N GLU A 40 25.63 -12.80 31.79
CA GLU A 40 24.53 -13.22 32.65
C GLU A 40 23.52 -14.11 31.91
N ALA A 41 23.18 -13.78 30.66
CA ALA A 41 22.31 -14.60 29.83
C ALA A 41 22.91 -16.00 29.59
N GLN A 42 24.22 -16.07 29.31
CA GLN A 42 25.00 -17.29 29.18
C GLN A 42 24.88 -18.16 30.44
N ARG A 43 25.10 -17.57 31.62
CA ARG A 43 24.97 -18.25 32.92
C ARG A 43 23.58 -18.81 33.18
N ILE A 44 22.51 -18.07 32.84
CA ILE A 44 21.12 -18.50 33.07
C ILE A 44 20.74 -19.68 32.15
N ILE A 45 21.11 -19.59 30.87
CA ILE A 45 20.76 -20.58 29.84
C ILE A 45 21.66 -21.82 29.92
N GLY A 46 22.80 -21.73 30.62
CA GLY A 46 23.80 -22.80 30.68
C GLY A 46 24.67 -22.84 29.42
N PHE A 47 24.74 -21.71 28.71
CA PHE A 47 25.70 -21.53 27.64
C PHE A 47 26.95 -21.00 28.31
N GLU A 48 28.05 -21.75 28.28
CA GLU A 48 29.34 -21.31 28.83
C GLU A 48 29.88 -20.15 27.97
N GLU A 49 30.99 -20.34 27.26
CA GLU A 49 31.50 -19.33 26.31
C GLU A 49 30.80 -19.37 24.95
N ARG A 50 29.63 -20.02 24.86
CA ARG A 50 28.88 -20.20 23.60
C ARG A 50 27.79 -19.14 23.45
N ILE A 51 27.45 -18.82 22.21
CA ILE A 51 26.36 -17.89 21.86
C ILE A 51 25.38 -18.58 20.93
N SER A 52 24.10 -18.18 20.99
CA SER A 52 23.06 -18.70 20.10
C SER A 52 23.19 -18.17 18.67
N GLY A 53 23.74 -16.97 18.50
CA GLY A 53 23.89 -16.31 17.20
C GLY A 53 24.44 -14.90 17.31
N ILE A 54 24.75 -14.32 16.16
CA ILE A 54 25.26 -12.94 16.02
C ILE A 54 24.23 -12.14 15.22
N ALA A 55 23.82 -10.99 15.76
CA ALA A 55 22.97 -10.06 15.04
C ALA A 55 23.84 -9.10 14.21
N LEU A 56 23.61 -9.08 12.90
CA LEU A 56 24.27 -8.16 11.98
C LEU A 56 23.28 -7.05 11.58
N LYS A 57 23.68 -5.80 11.82
CA LYS A 57 22.91 -4.63 11.39
C LYS A 57 23.43 -4.16 10.05
N LEU A 58 22.54 -4.08 9.06
CA LEU A 58 22.82 -3.51 7.75
C LEU A 58 22.41 -2.03 7.71
N ASP A 59 23.09 -1.22 6.91
CA ASP A 59 22.70 0.17 6.66
C ASP A 59 21.30 0.25 6.02
N ASN A 60 21.01 -0.68 5.11
CA ASN A 60 19.68 -0.88 4.55
C ASN A 60 19.18 -2.30 4.85
N MET A 61 18.23 -2.41 5.77
CA MET A 61 17.63 -3.68 6.17
C MET A 61 16.95 -4.43 5.00
N PHE A 62 16.45 -3.72 3.99
CA PHE A 62 15.79 -4.35 2.84
C PHE A 62 16.74 -5.10 1.91
N HIS A 63 18.06 -4.92 2.06
CA HIS A 63 19.05 -5.73 1.36
C HIS A 63 19.36 -7.06 2.08
N ALA A 64 18.79 -7.31 3.26
CA ALA A 64 19.07 -8.53 4.00
C ALA A 64 18.80 -9.84 3.21
N PRO A 65 17.69 -9.98 2.44
CA PRO A 65 17.47 -11.17 1.62
C PRO A 65 18.57 -11.42 0.58
N ARG A 66 19.15 -10.33 0.05
CA ARG A 66 20.22 -10.40 -0.93
C ARG A 66 21.48 -11.03 -0.32
N TYR A 67 21.89 -10.58 0.87
CA TYR A 67 23.12 -11.07 1.51
C TYR A 67 22.99 -12.46 2.14
N THR A 68 21.78 -12.88 2.53
CA THR A 68 21.55 -14.21 3.13
C THR A 68 21.21 -15.28 2.11
N LYS A 69 20.27 -15.03 1.17
CA LYS A 69 19.74 -16.06 0.26
C LYS A 69 20.13 -15.89 -1.20
N GLU A 70 20.01 -14.67 -1.75
CA GLU A 70 20.19 -14.49 -3.20
C GLU A 70 21.68 -14.62 -3.58
N ASP A 71 22.54 -13.87 -2.89
CA ASP A 71 23.99 -13.90 -3.10
C ASP A 71 24.69 -14.87 -2.12
N GLY A 72 24.03 -15.23 -1.00
CA GLY A 72 24.53 -16.20 -0.01
C GLY A 72 25.86 -15.80 0.65
N LEU A 73 26.24 -14.53 0.56
CA LEU A 73 27.56 -14.03 0.97
C LEU A 73 27.85 -14.29 2.44
N ILE A 74 26.84 -14.15 3.31
CA ILE A 74 27.01 -14.36 4.75
C ILE A 74 27.19 -15.84 5.06
N ASP A 75 26.38 -16.72 4.45
CA ASP A 75 26.50 -18.17 4.65
C ASP A 75 27.84 -18.70 4.12
N GLN A 76 28.31 -18.19 2.98
CA GLN A 76 29.62 -18.51 2.42
C GLN A 76 30.76 -18.03 3.32
N ALA A 77 30.68 -16.80 3.85
CA ALA A 77 31.70 -16.27 4.76
C ALA A 77 31.77 -17.03 6.09
N LEU A 78 30.65 -17.60 6.55
CA LEU A 78 30.57 -18.41 7.78
C LEU A 78 31.00 -19.88 7.58
N GLY A 79 31.33 -20.28 6.35
CA GLY A 79 31.76 -21.65 6.04
C GLY A 79 30.61 -22.65 5.86
N GLY A 80 29.37 -22.19 5.73
CA GLY A 80 28.19 -23.03 5.56
C GLY A 80 27.78 -23.81 6.82
N TYR A 81 27.10 -24.95 6.62
CA TYR A 81 26.57 -25.77 7.72
C TYR A 81 27.65 -26.10 8.76
N PRO A 82 27.38 -25.95 10.08
CA PRO A 82 26.07 -25.80 10.72
C PRO A 82 25.57 -24.35 10.85
N PHE A 83 26.31 -23.36 10.36
CA PHE A 83 25.91 -21.96 10.46
C PHE A 83 24.96 -21.59 9.32
N SER A 84 23.89 -20.89 9.65
CA SER A 84 22.95 -20.34 8.69
C SER A 84 22.56 -18.93 9.08
N SER A 85 22.43 -18.07 8.08
CA SER A 85 21.89 -16.73 8.26
C SER A 85 20.38 -16.72 8.06
N VAL A 86 19.67 -16.04 8.95
CA VAL A 86 18.23 -15.80 8.86
C VAL A 86 18.03 -14.30 8.85
N ASN A 87 17.41 -13.77 7.80
CA ASN A 87 17.09 -12.35 7.74
C ASN A 87 15.79 -12.02 8.49
N TRP A 88 15.61 -10.74 8.80
CA TRP A 88 14.44 -10.25 9.54
C TRP A 88 13.11 -10.45 8.80
N ILE A 89 13.10 -10.45 7.45
CA ILE A 89 11.89 -10.74 6.66
C ILE A 89 11.49 -12.21 6.83
N GLU A 90 12.48 -13.09 6.92
CA GLU A 90 12.28 -14.52 7.15
C GLU A 90 11.80 -14.84 8.56
N HIS A 91 12.37 -14.15 9.55
CA HIS A 91 11.91 -14.26 10.93
C HIS A 91 10.45 -13.79 11.08
N ASN A 92 10.03 -12.81 10.29
CA ASN A 92 8.70 -12.20 10.34
C ASN A 92 7.84 -12.54 9.10
N GLN A 93 7.99 -13.73 8.53
CA GLN A 93 7.30 -14.12 7.28
C GLN A 93 5.80 -13.96 7.35
N MET A 94 5.19 -14.25 8.50
CA MET A 94 3.75 -14.10 8.69
C MET A 94 3.34 -12.63 8.49
N LEU A 95 3.94 -11.71 9.24
CA LEU A 95 3.72 -10.27 9.09
C LEU A 95 3.90 -9.81 7.65
N PHE A 96 4.99 -10.20 6.98
CA PHE A 96 5.23 -9.83 5.58
C PHE A 96 4.22 -10.40 4.59
N LYS A 97 3.79 -11.65 4.77
CA LYS A 97 2.75 -12.27 3.94
C LYS A 97 1.42 -11.53 4.10
N TRP A 98 1.07 -11.17 5.32
CA TRP A 98 -0.16 -10.45 5.65
C TRP A 98 -0.14 -9.05 5.04
N MET A 99 0.95 -8.29 5.20
CA MET A 99 1.13 -6.98 4.56
C MET A 99 1.03 -7.06 3.03
N LYS A 100 1.58 -8.11 2.41
CA LYS A 100 1.47 -8.30 0.96
C LYS A 100 0.03 -8.58 0.53
N LEU A 101 -0.68 -9.46 1.24
CA LEU A 101 -2.08 -9.78 0.96
C LEU A 101 -2.97 -8.56 1.10
N GLU A 102 -2.77 -7.77 2.15
CA GLU A 102 -3.49 -6.52 2.38
C GLU A 102 -3.28 -5.53 1.24
N LYS A 103 -2.03 -5.32 0.81
CA LYS A 103 -1.72 -4.45 -0.35
C LYS A 103 -2.39 -4.93 -1.64
N TRP A 104 -2.41 -6.25 -1.89
CA TRP A 104 -3.09 -6.82 -3.04
C TRP A 104 -4.61 -6.63 -2.98
N ALA A 105 -5.22 -6.84 -1.81
CA ALA A 105 -6.64 -6.63 -1.62
C ALA A 105 -7.02 -5.15 -1.87
N ALA A 106 -6.25 -4.22 -1.31
CA ALA A 106 -6.44 -2.79 -1.53
C ALA A 106 -6.31 -2.41 -3.02
N PHE A 107 -5.31 -2.97 -3.72
CA PHE A 107 -5.13 -2.75 -5.16
C PHE A 107 -6.35 -3.21 -5.98
N ILE A 108 -6.92 -4.38 -5.67
CA ILE A 108 -8.10 -4.91 -6.36
C ILE A 108 -9.31 -4.00 -6.14
N VAL A 109 -9.58 -3.61 -4.89
CA VAL A 109 -10.71 -2.73 -4.55
C VAL A 109 -10.56 -1.36 -5.23
N LEU A 110 -9.37 -0.76 -5.16
CA LEU A 110 -9.11 0.53 -5.78
C LEU A 110 -9.28 0.46 -7.31
N SER A 111 -8.79 -0.61 -7.94
CA SER A 111 -8.96 -0.84 -9.38
C SER A 111 -10.44 -0.95 -9.78
N LEU A 112 -11.26 -1.62 -8.97
CA LEU A 112 -12.70 -1.73 -9.22
C LEU A 112 -13.41 -0.38 -9.11
N ILE A 113 -13.07 0.44 -8.11
CA ILE A 113 -13.61 1.79 -7.95
C ILE A 113 -13.26 2.66 -9.17
N ILE A 114 -12.01 2.62 -9.61
CA ILE A 114 -11.55 3.34 -10.80
C ILE A 114 -12.30 2.87 -12.05
N LEU A 115 -12.51 1.57 -12.20
CA LEU A 115 -13.25 1.00 -13.33
C LEU A 115 -14.70 1.52 -13.35
N VAL A 116 -15.39 1.48 -12.21
CA VAL A 116 -16.77 1.99 -12.07
C VAL A 116 -16.83 3.49 -12.38
N ALA A 117 -15.86 4.28 -11.90
CA ALA A 117 -15.77 5.70 -12.19
C ALA A 117 -15.55 5.97 -13.70
N ALA A 118 -14.67 5.20 -14.35
CA ALA A 118 -14.42 5.30 -15.79
C ALA A 118 -15.69 4.99 -16.60
N PHE A 119 -16.44 3.95 -16.24
CA PHE A 119 -17.74 3.65 -16.85
C PHE A 119 -18.74 4.79 -16.67
N ASN A 120 -18.78 5.40 -15.49
CA ASN A 120 -19.67 6.52 -15.21
C ASN A 120 -19.38 7.71 -16.14
N ILE A 121 -18.10 8.07 -16.32
CA ILE A 121 -17.68 9.13 -17.26
C ILE A 121 -18.13 8.80 -18.68
N VAL A 122 -17.93 7.56 -19.15
CA VAL A 122 -18.35 7.12 -20.48
C VAL A 122 -19.86 7.28 -20.65
N SER A 123 -20.65 6.78 -19.70
CA SER A 123 -22.12 6.88 -19.73
C SER A 123 -22.61 8.33 -19.71
N SER A 124 -22.02 9.18 -18.87
CA SER A 124 -22.37 10.61 -18.79
C SER A 124 -22.02 11.36 -20.08
N LEU A 125 -20.84 11.10 -20.67
CA LEU A 125 -20.46 11.72 -21.94
C LEU A 125 -21.35 11.25 -23.09
N ILE A 126 -21.72 9.97 -23.14
CA ILE A 126 -22.66 9.47 -24.16
C ILE A 126 -24.03 10.14 -24.01
N MET A 127 -24.54 10.25 -22.77
CA MET A 127 -25.80 10.96 -22.50
C MET A 127 -25.72 12.41 -22.98
N LEU A 128 -24.63 13.11 -22.67
CA LEU A 128 -24.43 14.49 -23.10
C LEU A 128 -24.38 14.61 -24.64
N VAL A 129 -23.74 13.67 -25.32
CA VAL A 129 -23.73 13.63 -26.79
C VAL A 129 -25.14 13.47 -27.34
N MET A 130 -25.94 12.56 -26.77
CA MET A 130 -27.33 12.35 -27.18
C MET A 130 -28.18 13.61 -26.98
N ASP A 131 -28.06 14.27 -25.81
CA ASP A 131 -28.79 15.51 -25.51
C ASP A 131 -28.38 16.67 -26.42
N LYS A 132 -27.13 16.67 -26.92
CA LYS A 132 -26.57 17.71 -27.77
C LYS A 132 -26.55 17.36 -29.26
N THR A 133 -27.29 16.32 -29.67
CA THR A 133 -27.30 15.83 -31.06
C THR A 133 -27.68 16.92 -32.08
N SER A 134 -28.73 17.71 -31.82
CA SER A 134 -29.16 18.81 -32.69
C SER A 134 -28.09 19.90 -32.85
N GLU A 135 -27.43 20.29 -31.76
CA GLU A 135 -26.33 21.28 -31.78
C GLU A 135 -25.12 20.77 -32.58
N ILE A 136 -24.80 19.48 -32.50
CA ILE A 136 -23.76 18.83 -33.31
C ILE A 136 -24.14 18.88 -34.81
N GLY A 137 -25.42 18.66 -35.13
CA GLY A 137 -25.97 18.77 -36.49
C GLY A 137 -25.79 20.17 -37.09
N ILE A 138 -26.08 21.22 -36.31
CA ILE A 138 -25.88 22.62 -36.69
C ILE A 138 -24.39 22.92 -36.92
N LEU A 139 -23.51 22.47 -36.03
CA LEU A 139 -22.05 22.65 -36.20
C LEU A 139 -21.55 21.97 -37.48
N LYS A 140 -22.03 20.75 -37.76
CA LYS A 140 -21.67 20.01 -38.98
C LYS A 140 -22.19 20.69 -40.25
N SER A 141 -23.40 21.24 -40.23
CA SER A 141 -23.95 21.98 -41.37
C SER A 141 -23.23 23.30 -41.62
N MET A 142 -22.67 23.92 -40.58
CA MET A 142 -21.74 25.05 -40.67
C MET A 142 -20.32 24.68 -41.12
N GLY A 143 -20.03 23.40 -41.39
CA GLY A 143 -18.74 22.94 -41.91
C GLY A 143 -17.78 22.38 -40.85
N ALA A 144 -18.22 22.13 -39.61
CA ALA A 144 -17.36 21.47 -38.62
C ALA A 144 -16.99 20.05 -39.04
N THR A 145 -15.69 19.76 -39.08
CA THR A 145 -15.19 18.41 -39.40
C THR A 145 -15.42 17.45 -38.22
N LYS A 146 -15.49 16.14 -38.51
CA LYS A 146 -15.58 15.07 -37.50
C LYS A 146 -14.54 15.24 -36.39
N LYS A 147 -13.29 15.53 -36.77
CA LYS A 147 -12.16 15.74 -35.84
C LYS A 147 -12.34 16.94 -34.91
N ASN A 148 -13.03 17.99 -35.35
CA ASN A 148 -13.35 19.14 -34.49
C ASN A 148 -14.37 18.74 -33.43
N ILE A 149 -15.40 17.98 -33.80
CA ILE A 149 -16.39 17.45 -32.87
C ILE A 149 -15.72 16.50 -31.86
N GLU A 150 -14.89 15.55 -32.32
CA GLU A 150 -14.14 14.65 -31.43
C GLU A 150 -13.30 15.43 -30.41
N ARG A 151 -12.58 16.47 -30.85
CA ARG A 151 -11.76 17.30 -29.95
C ARG A 151 -12.57 17.97 -28.87
N ILE A 152 -13.75 18.51 -29.19
CA ILE A 152 -14.61 19.17 -28.19
C ILE A 152 -14.96 18.20 -27.06
N PHE A 153 -15.41 16.99 -27.39
CA PHE A 153 -15.80 16.00 -26.39
C PHE A 153 -14.60 15.42 -25.62
N VAL A 154 -13.45 15.23 -26.27
CA VAL A 154 -12.20 14.84 -25.58
C VAL A 154 -11.76 15.93 -24.59
N PHE A 155 -11.80 17.21 -24.98
CA PHE A 155 -11.47 18.32 -24.08
C PHE A 155 -12.45 18.42 -22.91
N GLN A 156 -13.74 18.18 -23.16
CA GLN A 156 -14.74 18.20 -22.11
C GLN A 156 -14.54 17.05 -21.11
N GLY A 157 -14.25 15.83 -21.59
CA GLY A 157 -13.89 14.71 -20.73
C GLY A 157 -12.60 14.96 -19.93
N ALA A 158 -11.58 15.53 -20.58
CA ALA A 158 -10.34 15.92 -19.91
C ALA A 158 -10.56 17.00 -18.85
N PHE A 159 -11.41 17.99 -19.12
CA PHE A 159 -11.75 19.05 -18.16
C PHE A 159 -12.45 18.49 -16.92
N ILE A 160 -13.45 17.62 -17.10
CA ILE A 160 -14.12 16.91 -16.00
C ILE A 160 -13.11 16.09 -15.20
N GLY A 161 -12.21 15.37 -15.89
CA GLY A 161 -11.13 14.61 -15.27
C GLY A 161 -10.22 15.49 -14.41
N VAL A 162 -9.72 16.61 -14.94
CA VAL A 162 -8.85 17.55 -14.22
C VAL A 162 -9.54 18.13 -12.99
N CYS A 163 -10.78 18.62 -13.13
CA CYS A 163 -11.54 19.16 -12.00
C CYS A 163 -11.77 18.08 -10.93
N GLY A 164 -12.16 16.87 -11.35
CA GLY A 164 -12.36 15.73 -10.45
C GLY A 164 -11.08 15.34 -9.73
N THR A 165 -9.94 15.27 -10.43
CA THR A 165 -8.64 14.95 -9.83
C THR A 165 -8.19 16.04 -8.87
N ILE A 166 -8.33 17.33 -9.19
CA ILE A 166 -7.97 18.43 -8.27
C ILE A 166 -8.81 18.35 -6.99
N LEU A 167 -10.13 18.19 -7.12
CA LEU A 167 -11.02 18.09 -5.97
C LEU A 167 -10.75 16.82 -5.15
N GLY A 168 -10.52 15.69 -5.81
CA GLY A 168 -10.23 14.41 -5.18
C GLY A 168 -8.89 14.40 -4.46
N SER A 169 -7.82 14.89 -5.08
CA SER A 169 -6.51 15.03 -4.45
C SER A 169 -6.56 16.00 -3.27
N PHE A 170 -7.24 17.14 -3.42
CA PHE A 170 -7.39 18.11 -2.34
C PHE A 170 -8.13 17.52 -1.14
N THR A 171 -9.29 16.88 -1.37
CA THR A 171 -10.07 16.25 -0.29
C THR A 171 -9.32 15.08 0.33
N GLY A 172 -8.69 14.21 -0.47
CA GLY A 172 -7.91 13.07 -0.01
C GLY A 172 -6.73 13.49 0.87
N THR A 173 -5.90 14.43 0.41
CA THR A 173 -4.75 14.93 1.18
C THR A 173 -5.21 15.64 2.47
N THR A 174 -6.29 16.43 2.39
CA THR A 174 -6.86 17.10 3.58
C THR A 174 -7.34 16.10 4.62
N LEU A 175 -8.05 15.04 4.20
CA LEU A 175 -8.50 13.97 5.09
C LEU A 175 -7.34 13.22 5.74
N CYS A 176 -6.27 12.93 4.99
CA CYS A 176 -5.09 12.28 5.53
C CYS A 176 -4.40 13.16 6.58
N TYR A 177 -4.26 14.45 6.32
CA TYR A 177 -3.68 15.41 7.27
C TYR A 177 -4.54 15.54 8.55
N LEU A 178 -5.86 15.59 8.40
CA LEU A 178 -6.81 15.61 9.51
C LEU A 178 -6.72 14.33 10.36
N GLN A 179 -6.65 13.16 9.72
CA GLN A 179 -6.49 11.89 10.43
C GLN A 179 -5.14 11.83 11.15
N ASP A 180 -4.05 12.28 10.54
CA ASP A 180 -2.73 12.30 11.19
C ASP A 180 -2.71 13.24 12.41
N ARG A 181 -3.39 14.39 12.32
CA ARG A 181 -3.42 15.38 13.40
C ARG A 181 -4.35 15.03 14.55
N TYR A 182 -5.54 14.52 14.26
CA TYR A 182 -6.62 14.33 15.24
C TYR A 182 -6.90 12.86 15.58
N GLN A 183 -6.36 11.92 14.81
CA GLN A 183 -6.44 10.48 15.05
C GLN A 183 -7.88 9.98 15.31
N PHE A 184 -8.84 10.49 14.52
CA PHE A 184 -10.27 10.19 14.64
C PHE A 184 -10.55 8.69 14.63
N ILE A 185 -9.80 7.95 13.81
CA ILE A 185 -9.79 6.49 13.79
C ILE A 185 -8.64 6.02 14.69
N SER A 186 -8.94 5.75 15.95
CA SER A 186 -8.01 5.10 16.89
C SER A 186 -8.19 3.59 16.78
N LEU A 187 -7.09 2.84 16.75
CA LEU A 187 -7.14 1.38 16.68
C LEU A 187 -7.00 0.81 18.10
N PRO A 188 -7.71 -0.28 18.44
CA PRO A 188 -7.44 -1.00 19.67
C PRO A 188 -5.98 -1.44 19.66
N SER A 189 -5.18 -0.86 20.56
CA SER A 189 -3.74 -1.13 20.69
C SER A 189 -3.45 -2.61 20.91
N ASP A 190 -4.42 -3.33 21.48
CA ASP A 190 -4.35 -4.76 21.79
C ASP A 190 -4.36 -5.65 20.55
N ILE A 191 -4.85 -5.15 19.40
CA ILE A 191 -4.97 -5.92 18.15
C ILE A 191 -4.03 -5.39 17.06
N TYR A 192 -3.84 -4.07 16.98
CA TYR A 192 -3.18 -3.43 15.83
C TYR A 192 -1.78 -2.90 16.11
N PHE A 193 -1.21 -3.17 17.29
CA PHE A 193 0.20 -2.93 17.62
C PHE A 193 0.67 -1.47 17.46
N VAL A 194 -0.21 -0.52 17.17
CA VAL A 194 0.08 0.92 17.02
C VAL A 194 -1.14 1.69 17.54
N SER A 195 -0.90 2.77 18.31
CA SER A 195 -1.96 3.58 18.94
C SER A 195 -2.88 4.28 17.94
N ALA A 196 -2.40 4.47 16.70
CA ALA A 196 -3.16 5.04 15.61
C ALA A 196 -2.53 4.66 14.26
N LEU A 197 -3.30 4.74 13.17
CA LEU A 197 -2.79 4.48 11.81
C LEU A 197 -1.87 5.63 11.38
N PRO A 198 -0.54 5.42 11.24
CA PRO A 198 0.34 6.45 10.74
C PRO A 198 0.07 6.65 9.25
N MET A 199 -0.42 7.83 8.87
CA MET A 199 -0.71 8.17 7.48
C MET A 199 0.55 8.73 6.80
N ASP A 200 1.43 7.85 6.32
CA ASP A 200 2.59 8.25 5.51
C ASP A 200 2.17 8.54 4.06
N LEU A 201 1.86 9.81 3.78
CA LEU A 201 1.54 10.26 2.44
C LEU A 201 2.81 10.43 1.60
N GLN A 202 3.10 9.43 0.78
CA GLN A 202 4.20 9.51 -0.16
C GLN A 202 3.80 10.31 -1.40
N LEU A 203 4.50 11.41 -1.66
CA LEU A 203 4.26 12.27 -2.83
C LEU A 203 4.31 11.49 -4.15
N ARG A 204 5.15 10.45 -4.22
CA ARG A 204 5.26 9.56 -5.39
C ARG A 204 3.94 8.86 -5.69
N ASP A 205 3.24 8.36 -4.68
CA ASP A 205 1.98 7.65 -4.84
C ASP A 205 0.87 8.62 -5.28
N VAL A 206 0.83 9.82 -4.68
CA VAL A 206 -0.12 10.87 -5.05
C VAL A 206 0.05 11.27 -6.52
N VAL A 207 1.28 11.51 -6.96
CA VAL A 207 1.58 11.86 -8.36
C VAL A 207 1.26 10.69 -9.30
N ALA A 208 1.64 9.46 -8.95
CA ALA A 208 1.37 8.29 -9.76
C ALA A 208 -0.14 8.07 -9.97
N ILE A 209 -0.94 8.13 -8.90
CA ILE A 209 -2.40 8.00 -8.96
C ILE A 209 -3.00 9.13 -9.79
N THR A 210 -2.58 10.37 -9.57
CA THR A 210 -3.03 11.54 -10.33
C THR A 210 -2.82 11.35 -11.84
N VAL A 211 -1.62 10.92 -12.24
CA VAL A 211 -1.28 10.68 -13.66
C VAL A 211 -2.11 9.53 -14.23
N ILE A 212 -2.24 8.42 -13.51
CA ILE A 212 -3.04 7.26 -13.95
C ILE A 212 -4.50 7.66 -14.11
N THR A 213 -5.07 8.39 -13.15
CA THR A 213 -6.47 8.85 -13.22
C THR A 213 -6.70 9.77 -14.41
N LEU A 214 -5.84 10.77 -14.62
CA LEU A 214 -5.96 11.67 -15.78
C LEU A 214 -5.85 10.91 -17.10
N PHE A 215 -4.91 9.96 -17.18
CA PHE A 215 -4.75 9.10 -18.35
C PHE A 215 -6.00 8.27 -18.63
N LEU A 216 -6.59 7.67 -17.58
CA LEU A 216 -7.81 6.87 -17.71
C LEU A 216 -9.02 7.73 -18.10
N CYS A 217 -9.19 8.92 -17.49
CA CYS A 217 -10.24 9.85 -17.89
C CYS A 217 -10.12 10.24 -19.38
N TRP A 218 -8.91 10.57 -19.82
CA TRP A 218 -8.63 10.89 -21.21
C TRP A 218 -8.95 9.72 -22.14
N LEU A 219 -8.51 8.51 -21.77
CA LEU A 219 -8.77 7.28 -22.53
C LEU A 219 -10.27 6.97 -22.62
N SER A 220 -11.00 7.09 -21.51
CA SER A 220 -12.45 6.91 -21.44
C SER A 220 -13.22 7.90 -22.32
N SER A 221 -12.75 9.14 -22.45
CA SER A 221 -13.42 10.16 -23.27
C SER A 221 -13.28 9.95 -24.79
N PHE A 222 -12.39 9.08 -25.27
CA PHE A 222 -12.28 8.82 -26.71
C PHE A 222 -13.48 8.10 -27.31
N TYR A 223 -14.01 7.09 -26.60
CA TYR A 223 -15.12 6.29 -27.12
C TYR A 223 -16.39 7.13 -27.37
N PRO A 224 -16.87 7.94 -26.40
CA PRO A 224 -17.99 8.86 -26.62
C PRO A 224 -17.70 9.91 -27.70
N ALA A 225 -16.48 10.46 -27.74
CA ALA A 225 -16.10 11.49 -28.69
C ALA A 225 -16.19 10.99 -30.15
N LYS A 226 -15.71 9.78 -30.40
CA LYS A 226 -15.83 9.14 -31.72
C LYS A 226 -17.30 8.92 -32.09
N LYS A 227 -18.11 8.45 -31.14
CA LYS A 227 -19.54 8.22 -31.35
C LYS A 227 -20.29 9.51 -31.70
N ALA A 228 -19.96 10.63 -31.05
CA ALA A 228 -20.51 11.94 -31.37
C ALA A 228 -20.16 12.41 -32.79
N ALA A 229 -18.91 12.16 -33.21
CA ALA A 229 -18.43 12.56 -34.52
C ALA A 229 -19.04 11.74 -35.67
N GLU A 230 -19.52 10.53 -35.40
CA GLU A 230 -20.17 9.66 -36.39
C GLU A 230 -21.67 9.97 -36.62
N LEU A 231 -22.31 10.80 -35.79
CA LEU A 231 -23.73 11.16 -35.95
C LEU A 231 -24.03 11.82 -37.31
N ASP A 232 -25.09 11.40 -38.00
CA ASP A 232 -25.52 12.01 -39.26
C ASP A 232 -26.25 13.35 -39.00
N PRO A 233 -25.81 14.47 -39.60
CA PRO A 233 -26.45 15.78 -39.42
C PRO A 233 -27.92 15.80 -39.86
N VAL A 234 -28.33 14.97 -40.82
CA VAL A 234 -29.71 14.92 -41.31
C VAL A 234 -30.63 14.21 -40.32
N GLU A 235 -30.17 13.10 -39.71
CA GLU A 235 -30.91 12.42 -38.65
C GLU A 235 -30.97 13.27 -37.38
N ALA A 236 -29.90 14.01 -37.07
CA ALA A 236 -29.79 14.86 -35.89
C ALA A 236 -30.77 16.05 -35.86
N ILE A 237 -31.11 16.59 -37.04
CA ILE A 237 -32.05 17.72 -37.18
C ILE A 237 -33.49 17.23 -37.39
N ARG A 238 -33.67 16.03 -37.96
CA ARG A 238 -34.99 15.43 -38.21
C ARG A 238 -35.63 14.83 -36.95
N SER A 239 -34.89 14.66 -35.86
CA SER A 239 -35.40 14.13 -34.59
C SER A 239 -36.21 15.12 -33.73
N GLU A 240 -36.56 16.29 -34.28
CA GLU A 240 -37.65 17.15 -33.76
C GLU A 240 -39.02 16.77 -34.34
#